data_AF-A0A937UJV2-F1
#
_entry.id   AF-A0A937UJV2-F1
#
_cell.length_a   1.000
_cell.length_b   1.000
_cell.length_c   1.000
_cell.angle_alpha   90.00
_cell.angle_beta   90.00
_cell.angle_gamma   90.00
#
_symmetry.space_group_name_H-M   'P 1'
#
loop_
_entity.id
_entity.type
_entity.pdbx_description
1 polymer ?
#
loop_
_entity_poly.entity_id
_entity_poly.type
_entity_poly.pdbx_seq_one_letter_code
_entity_poly.pdbx_strand_id
1 'polypeptide(L)'
;MTRSLTVAGAGRVGALLCFALIQSAVAGGAAAQNRAPLQPQPYLRLPLGSVKAKRWLRHQLELQRDGLTGHAEQLYSDIGESDWVSGKTRGGQHGWERGPYYAKGLIALAYVLDDRSLKDKAQRWIDRVIESQREDGDFGPKRRSWWPNMIALHYLRDYYEATGDDRV
;
A
#
# COMPACT_ATOMS: atom_id res chain seq x y z
N MET A 1 -30.92 -71.82 -28.97
CA MET A 1 -30.56 -70.65 -28.14
C MET A 1 -30.62 -69.42 -29.04
N THR A 2 -31.77 -68.75 -29.15
CA THR A 2 -32.23 -67.51 -28.44
C THR A 2 -31.73 -66.17 -29.04
N ARG A 3 -32.68 -65.43 -29.65
CA ARG A 3 -32.95 -63.96 -29.63
C ARG A 3 -31.87 -62.98 -30.15
N SER A 4 -32.15 -62.16 -31.18
CA SER A 4 -32.96 -60.91 -31.26
C SER A 4 -32.17 -59.62 -30.95
N LEU A 5 -32.35 -58.62 -31.82
CA LEU A 5 -31.90 -57.22 -31.71
C LEU A 5 -32.35 -56.52 -30.42
N THR A 6 -31.51 -55.62 -29.90
CA THR A 6 -31.96 -54.44 -29.14
C THR A 6 -31.02 -53.24 -29.35
N VAL A 7 -31.64 -52.09 -29.60
CA VAL A 7 -31.08 -50.73 -29.63
C VAL A 7 -30.90 -50.19 -28.20
N ALA A 8 -30.06 -49.17 -28.05
CA ALA A 8 -30.14 -48.05 -27.10
C ALA A 8 -28.98 -47.91 -26.11
N GLY A 9 -28.40 -46.71 -26.09
CA GLY A 9 -27.39 -46.27 -25.15
C GLY A 9 -27.08 -44.78 -25.32
N ALA A 10 -28.06 -43.93 -25.04
CA ALA A 10 -27.86 -42.49 -24.89
C ALA A 10 -26.91 -42.22 -23.70
N GLY A 11 -25.85 -41.44 -23.93
CA GLY A 11 -24.83 -41.13 -22.94
C GLY A 11 -24.43 -39.66 -22.95
N ARG A 12 -25.31 -38.82 -22.42
CA ARG A 12 -25.09 -37.56 -21.70
C ARG A 12 -23.92 -36.64 -22.11
N VAL A 13 -24.34 -35.48 -22.61
CA VAL A 13 -23.71 -34.15 -22.53
C VAL A 13 -22.94 -33.97 -21.21
N GLY A 14 -21.61 -33.91 -21.30
CA GLY A 14 -20.74 -33.43 -20.24
C GLY A 14 -20.21 -32.07 -20.62
N ALA A 15 -20.95 -31.01 -20.29
CA ALA A 15 -20.45 -29.65 -20.37
C ALA A 15 -19.23 -29.53 -19.45
N LEU A 16 -18.03 -29.42 -20.03
CA LEU A 16 -16.85 -28.97 -19.30
C LEU A 16 -17.09 -27.50 -18.92
N LEU A 17 -17.73 -27.30 -17.77
CA LEU A 17 -17.69 -26.03 -17.05
C LEU A 17 -16.25 -25.82 -16.59
N CYS A 18 -15.49 -25.13 -17.45
CA CYS A 18 -14.21 -24.55 -17.10
C CYS A 18 -14.47 -23.45 -16.07
N PHE A 19 -14.58 -23.84 -14.80
CA PHE A 19 -14.51 -22.90 -13.68
C PHE A 19 -13.08 -22.36 -13.67
N ALA A 20 -12.87 -21.26 -14.40
CA ALA A 20 -11.72 -20.42 -14.19
C ALA A 20 -11.79 -19.91 -12.74
N LEU A 21 -11.10 -20.61 -11.85
CA LEU A 21 -10.77 -20.10 -10.53
C LEU A 21 -9.93 -18.85 -10.77
N ILE A 22 -10.57 -17.67 -10.68
CA ILE A 22 -9.88 -16.44 -10.38
C ILE A 22 -9.39 -16.61 -8.93
N GLN A 23 -8.24 -17.28 -8.76
CA GLN A 23 -7.46 -17.16 -7.56
C GLN A 23 -6.84 -15.75 -7.59
N SER A 24 -7.62 -14.78 -7.14
CA SER A 24 -7.03 -13.53 -6.65
C SER A 24 -6.18 -13.92 -5.45
N ALA A 25 -4.88 -14.05 -5.65
CA ALA A 25 -3.93 -14.18 -4.56
C ALA A 25 -3.97 -12.87 -3.75
N VAL A 26 -4.87 -12.78 -2.78
CA VAL A 26 -4.69 -11.91 -1.60
C VAL A 26 -3.78 -12.67 -0.64
N ALA A 27 -2.60 -13.02 -1.12
CA ALA A 27 -1.56 -13.68 -0.35
C ALA A 27 -0.56 -12.61 0.07
N GLY A 28 -0.86 -11.92 1.18
CA GLY A 28 0.07 -10.96 1.78
C GLY A 28 -0.39 -10.40 3.13
N GLY A 29 -1.67 -10.07 3.29
CA GLY A 29 -2.16 -9.40 4.52
C GLY A 29 -2.99 -10.27 5.48
N ALA A 30 -3.78 -11.21 4.95
CA ALA A 30 -4.78 -11.92 5.78
C ALA A 30 -4.15 -12.96 6.73
N ALA A 31 -3.04 -13.59 6.35
CA ALA A 31 -2.40 -14.67 7.13
C ALA A 31 -1.68 -14.18 8.40
N ALA A 32 -1.48 -12.87 8.58
CA ALA A 32 -0.80 -12.31 9.75
C ALA A 32 -1.75 -11.82 10.87
N GLN A 33 -3.05 -11.73 10.61
CA GLN A 33 -4.03 -11.22 11.56
C GLN A 33 -4.61 -12.36 12.42
N ASN A 34 -4.95 -12.10 13.69
CA ASN A 34 -5.42 -13.10 14.67
C ASN A 34 -4.46 -14.27 14.93
N ARG A 35 -3.14 -13.97 14.99
CA ARG A 35 -2.13 -14.96 15.42
C ARG A 35 -2.27 -15.29 16.90
N ALA A 36 -2.26 -16.57 17.25
CA ALA A 36 -2.14 -17.02 18.64
C ALA A 36 -0.84 -16.46 19.27
N PRO A 37 -0.83 -16.05 20.55
CA PRO A 37 -1.88 -16.20 21.56
C PRO A 37 -2.82 -14.98 21.68
N LEU A 38 -2.79 -14.05 20.73
CA LEU A 38 -3.61 -12.84 20.81
C LEU A 38 -5.10 -13.18 20.66
N GLN A 39 -5.96 -12.47 21.41
CA GLN A 39 -7.41 -12.59 21.27
C GLN A 39 -7.83 -12.21 19.85
N PRO A 40 -8.71 -12.99 19.19
CA PRO A 40 -9.14 -12.70 17.83
C PRO A 40 -9.92 -11.39 17.80
N GLN A 41 -9.55 -10.49 16.89
CA GLN A 41 -10.28 -9.26 16.64
C GLN A 41 -11.50 -9.57 15.75
N PRO A 42 -12.70 -9.02 16.08
CA PRO A 42 -13.92 -9.26 15.32
C PRO A 42 -13.93 -8.55 13.95
N TYR A 43 -13.12 -7.48 13.81
CA TYR A 43 -12.97 -6.73 12.58
C TYR A 43 -11.50 -6.69 12.19
N LEU A 44 -11.23 -6.94 10.92
CA LEU A 44 -9.89 -6.89 10.36
C LEU A 44 -9.74 -5.65 9.49
N ARG A 45 -8.56 -5.04 9.54
CA ARG A 45 -8.21 -3.96 8.62
C ARG A 45 -8.08 -4.53 7.21
N LEU A 46 -8.64 -3.82 6.23
CA LEU A 46 -8.38 -4.11 4.82
C LEU A 46 -7.03 -3.53 4.41
N PRO A 47 -6.17 -4.30 3.72
CA PRO A 47 -4.89 -3.79 3.21
C PRO A 47 -5.07 -2.56 2.33
N LEU A 48 -4.08 -1.67 2.32
CA LEU A 48 -4.08 -0.50 1.45
C LEU A 48 -4.31 -0.90 -0.02
N GLY A 49 -5.19 -0.16 -0.70
CA GLY A 49 -5.53 -0.41 -2.10
C GLY A 49 -6.62 -1.47 -2.32
N SER A 50 -7.06 -2.19 -1.28
CA SER A 50 -8.16 -3.17 -1.37
C SER A 50 -9.52 -2.51 -1.67
N VAL A 51 -9.70 -1.24 -1.27
CA VAL A 51 -10.90 -0.45 -1.57
C VAL A 51 -10.63 0.43 -2.78
N LYS A 52 -11.47 0.30 -3.81
CA LYS A 52 -11.39 1.13 -5.02
C LYS A 52 -12.48 2.19 -5.02
N ALA A 53 -12.05 3.45 -4.92
CA ALA A 53 -12.95 4.60 -5.02
C ALA A 53 -13.62 4.67 -6.40
N LYS A 54 -14.88 5.11 -6.43
CA LYS A 54 -15.66 5.32 -7.66
C LYS A 54 -16.37 6.68 -7.62
N ARG A 55 -16.73 7.18 -8.81
CA ARG A 55 -17.53 8.41 -9.01
C ARG A 55 -16.95 9.58 -8.21
N TRP A 56 -17.76 10.22 -7.35
CA TRP A 56 -17.39 11.41 -6.61
C TRP A 56 -16.10 11.24 -5.80
N LEU A 57 -15.96 10.15 -5.04
CA LEU A 57 -14.76 9.94 -4.22
C LEU A 57 -13.51 9.77 -5.08
N ARG A 58 -13.61 9.04 -6.19
CA ARG A 58 -12.50 8.90 -7.15
C ARG A 58 -12.08 10.25 -7.70
N HIS A 59 -13.06 11.07 -8.08
CA HIS A 59 -12.79 12.42 -8.57
C HIS A 59 -12.08 13.30 -7.52
N GLN A 60 -12.45 13.21 -6.24
CA GLN A 60 -11.74 13.94 -5.18
C GLN A 60 -10.28 13.49 -5.02
N LEU A 61 -10.01 12.19 -5.15
CA LEU A 61 -8.64 11.67 -5.09
C LEU A 61 -7.82 12.11 -6.32
N GLU A 62 -8.43 12.10 -7.51
CA GLU A 62 -7.81 12.60 -8.75
C GLU A 62 -7.49 14.09 -8.64
N LEU A 63 -8.37 14.90 -8.04
CA LEU A 63 -8.08 16.32 -7.76
C LEU A 63 -6.91 16.50 -6.78
N GLN A 64 -6.76 15.62 -5.78
CA GLN A 64 -5.57 15.67 -4.90
C GLN A 64 -4.29 15.29 -5.65
N ARG A 65 -4.35 14.29 -6.53
CA ARG A 65 -3.21 13.89 -7.38
C ARG A 65 -2.83 15.04 -8.30
N ASP A 66 -3.80 15.64 -8.99
CA ASP A 66 -3.56 16.68 -10.00
C ASP A 66 -3.32 18.06 -9.37
N GLY A 67 -3.51 18.19 -8.05
CA GLY A 67 -3.34 19.41 -7.29
C GLY A 67 -2.36 19.25 -6.13
N LEU A 68 -2.84 19.52 -4.92
CA LEU A 68 -1.99 19.73 -3.75
C LEU A 68 -1.01 18.59 -3.48
N THR A 69 -1.46 17.33 -3.45
CA THR A 69 -0.60 16.19 -3.08
C THR A 69 0.40 15.87 -4.18
N GLY A 70 0.00 15.89 -5.45
CA GLY A 70 0.93 15.63 -6.55
C GLY A 70 1.98 16.71 -6.73
N HIS A 71 1.66 17.96 -6.38
CA HIS A 71 2.56 19.10 -6.60
C HIS A 71 3.21 19.64 -5.31
N ALA A 72 2.93 19.08 -4.13
CA ALA A 72 3.42 19.62 -2.85
C ALA A 72 4.94 19.77 -2.79
N GLU A 73 5.70 18.83 -3.35
CA GLU A 73 7.16 18.89 -3.39
C GLU A 73 7.70 20.09 -4.19
N GLN A 74 6.92 20.59 -5.16
CA GLN A 74 7.26 21.75 -5.97
C GLN A 74 6.78 23.05 -5.30
N LEU A 75 5.63 23.00 -4.65
CA LEU A 75 4.97 24.15 -4.02
C LEU A 75 5.56 24.51 -2.66
N TYR A 76 6.08 23.53 -1.93
CA TYR A 76 6.58 23.69 -0.56
C TYR A 76 8.02 23.20 -0.48
N SER A 77 8.95 24.14 -0.31
CA SER A 77 10.38 23.85 -0.22
C SER A 77 10.73 22.92 0.94
N ASP A 78 10.01 22.99 2.06
CA ASP A 78 10.21 22.13 3.22
C ASP A 78 9.63 20.70 3.05
N ILE A 79 8.88 20.46 1.98
CA ILE A 79 8.48 19.12 1.53
C ILE A 79 9.45 18.63 0.44
N GLY A 80 9.67 19.41 -0.61
CA GLY A 80 10.56 19.04 -1.73
C GLY A 80 12.02 18.86 -1.32
N GLU A 81 12.47 19.64 -0.35
CA GLU A 81 13.81 19.54 0.25
C GLU A 81 13.78 18.97 1.68
N SER A 82 12.70 18.28 2.05
CA SER A 82 12.51 17.75 3.40
C SER A 82 13.75 17.03 3.92
N ASP A 83 14.04 17.21 5.21
CA ASP A 83 15.18 16.58 5.88
C ASP A 83 15.12 15.05 5.82
N TRP A 84 13.91 14.50 5.70
CA TRP A 84 13.63 13.07 5.56
C TRP A 84 14.04 12.48 4.20
N VAL A 85 14.15 13.33 3.18
CA VAL A 85 14.51 12.92 1.80
C VAL A 85 15.91 13.43 1.44
N SER A 86 16.27 14.63 1.89
CA SER A 86 17.52 15.29 1.54
C SER A 86 18.67 14.95 2.50
N GLY A 87 18.37 14.65 3.77
CA GLY A 87 19.36 14.48 4.83
C GLY A 87 20.10 15.76 5.24
N LYS A 88 19.67 16.93 4.75
CA LYS A 88 20.44 18.19 4.86
C LYS A 88 20.08 19.10 6.04
N THR A 89 19.12 18.71 6.88
CA THR A 89 18.66 19.49 8.06
C THR A 89 18.35 20.96 7.71
N ARG A 90 17.61 21.18 6.62
CA ARG A 90 17.27 22.49 6.04
C ARG A 90 15.96 23.07 6.54
N GLY A 91 15.00 22.24 6.97
CA GLY A 91 13.61 22.69 7.18
C GLY A 91 13.35 23.49 8.46
N GLY A 92 14.38 23.99 9.14
CA GLY A 92 14.23 24.84 10.33
C GLY A 92 13.39 24.19 11.44
N GLN A 93 12.48 24.95 12.05
CA GLN A 93 11.66 24.49 13.18
C GLN A 93 10.49 23.56 12.80
N HIS A 94 10.13 23.45 11.50
CA HIS A 94 8.99 22.66 11.01
C HIS A 94 9.40 21.51 10.06
N GLY A 95 10.65 21.49 9.61
CA GLY A 95 11.19 20.52 8.64
C GLY A 95 11.14 19.06 9.09
N TRP A 96 11.04 18.87 10.41
CA TRP A 96 10.99 17.55 11.01
C TRP A 96 9.61 16.87 10.88
N GLU A 97 8.51 17.62 10.72
CA GLU A 97 7.14 17.06 10.82
C GLU A 97 6.37 17.04 9.48
N ARG A 98 6.51 18.09 8.66
CA ARG A 98 5.69 18.25 7.45
C ARG A 98 5.96 17.19 6.39
N GLY A 99 7.23 16.78 6.24
CA GLY A 99 7.63 15.72 5.30
C GLY A 99 6.90 14.39 5.55
N PRO A 100 6.99 13.81 6.76
CA PRO A 100 6.29 12.56 7.09
C PRO A 100 4.78 12.60 6.90
N TYR A 101 4.10 13.69 7.25
CA TYR A 101 2.66 13.80 6.98
C TYR A 101 2.33 13.82 5.49
N TYR A 102 3.14 14.56 4.72
CA TYR A 102 3.01 14.56 3.28
C TYR A 102 3.21 13.15 2.71
N ALA A 103 4.30 12.48 3.08
CA ALA A 103 4.61 11.12 2.64
C ALA A 103 3.49 10.14 2.97
N LYS A 104 2.92 10.22 4.18
CA LYS A 104 1.76 9.40 4.58
C LYS A 104 0.56 9.58 3.65
N GLY A 105 0.22 10.82 3.31
CA GLY A 105 -0.87 11.11 2.37
C GLY A 105 -0.54 10.67 0.94
N LEU A 106 0.67 10.94 0.47
CA LEU A 106 1.17 10.57 -0.85
C LEU A 106 1.12 9.05 -1.08
N ILE A 107 1.64 8.27 -0.14
CA ILE A 107 1.68 6.80 -0.22
C ILE A 107 0.25 6.24 -0.27
N ALA A 108 -0.63 6.68 0.63
CA ALA A 108 -2.03 6.25 0.62
C ALA A 108 -2.71 6.56 -0.72
N LEU A 109 -2.54 7.78 -1.23
CA LEU A 109 -3.12 8.21 -2.50
C LEU A 109 -2.57 7.41 -3.69
N ALA A 110 -1.26 7.18 -3.74
CA ALA A 110 -0.58 6.45 -4.81
C ALA A 110 -1.14 5.04 -5.00
N TYR A 111 -1.32 4.30 -3.92
CA TYR A 111 -1.79 2.91 -3.98
C TYR A 111 -3.32 2.78 -4.09
N VAL A 112 -4.10 3.74 -3.56
CA VAL A 112 -5.56 3.75 -3.77
C VAL A 112 -5.91 4.04 -5.23
N LEU A 113 -5.23 5.02 -5.85
CA LEU A 113 -5.43 5.35 -7.27
C LEU A 113 -4.72 4.41 -8.24
N ASP A 114 -3.78 3.60 -7.75
CA ASP A 114 -2.88 2.80 -8.58
C ASP A 114 -2.09 3.66 -9.58
N ASP A 115 -1.65 4.84 -9.13
CA ASP A 115 -1.01 5.84 -9.99
C ASP A 115 0.51 5.66 -9.99
N ARG A 116 1.08 5.33 -11.16
CA ARG A 116 2.50 5.09 -11.32
C ARG A 116 3.36 6.29 -10.93
N SER A 117 2.97 7.50 -11.30
CA SER A 117 3.76 8.70 -11.03
C SER A 117 3.82 9.03 -9.54
N LEU A 118 2.72 8.82 -8.81
CA LEU A 118 2.70 8.97 -7.36
C LEU A 118 3.45 7.83 -6.67
N LYS A 119 3.38 6.59 -7.19
CA LYS A 119 4.16 5.46 -6.67
C LYS A 119 5.66 5.69 -6.79
N ASP A 120 6.13 6.25 -7.90
CA ASP A 120 7.55 6.58 -8.08
C ASP A 120 8.00 7.64 -7.04
N LYS A 121 7.16 8.64 -6.75
CA LYS A 121 7.44 9.60 -5.67
C LYS A 121 7.44 8.92 -4.31
N ALA A 122 6.43 8.11 -4.01
CA ALA A 122 6.30 7.37 -2.76
C ALA A 122 7.52 6.47 -2.51
N GLN A 123 7.99 5.77 -3.54
CA GLN A 123 9.19 4.92 -3.49
C GLN A 123 10.40 5.70 -2.99
N ARG A 124 10.63 6.90 -3.53
CA ARG A 124 11.75 7.75 -3.11
C ARG A 124 11.66 8.12 -1.63
N TRP A 125 10.46 8.39 -1.10
CA TRP A 125 10.28 8.67 0.33
C TRP A 125 10.59 7.43 1.17
N ILE A 126 10.10 6.25 0.77
CA ILE A 126 10.34 4.99 1.48
C ILE A 126 11.82 4.64 1.50
N ASP A 127 12.49 4.69 0.35
CA ASP A 127 13.91 4.35 0.24
C ASP A 127 14.75 5.26 1.14
N ARG A 128 14.49 6.57 1.14
CA ARG A 128 15.24 7.52 1.99
C ARG A 128 15.05 7.28 3.47
N VAL A 129 13.87 6.83 3.89
CA VAL A 129 13.57 6.54 5.29
C VAL A 129 14.30 5.26 5.71
N ILE A 130 14.27 4.20 4.90
CA ILE A 130 14.98 2.95 5.17
C ILE A 130 16.50 3.20 5.17
N GLU A 131 17.02 3.92 4.18
CA GLU A 131 18.45 4.30 4.08
C GLU A 131 18.94 5.14 5.27
N SER A 132 18.04 5.83 5.98
CA SER A 132 18.40 6.68 7.12
C SER A 132 18.55 5.94 8.45
N GLN A 133 18.29 4.63 8.47
CA GLN A 133 18.46 3.79 9.64
C GLN A 133 19.93 3.76 10.09
N ARG A 134 20.14 3.86 11.40
CA ARG A 134 21.43 3.83 12.08
C ARG A 134 21.63 2.49 12.79
N GLU A 135 22.86 2.24 13.27
CA GLU A 135 23.22 1.00 13.97
C GLU A 135 22.38 0.72 15.23
N ASP A 136 21.86 1.77 15.88
CA ASP A 136 20.97 1.67 17.05
C ASP A 136 19.49 1.44 16.69
N GLY A 137 19.17 1.31 15.39
CA GLY A 137 17.83 1.15 14.87
C GLY A 137 17.03 2.45 14.74
N ASP A 138 17.59 3.60 15.17
CA ASP A 138 16.95 4.89 14.98
C ASP A 138 17.08 5.34 13.52
N PHE A 139 16.11 6.11 13.03
CA PHE A 139 16.01 6.50 11.62
C PHE A 139 15.44 7.91 11.46
N GLY A 140 15.47 8.44 10.24
CA GLY A 140 15.08 9.80 9.93
C GLY A 140 16.12 10.84 10.33
N PRO A 141 15.75 12.14 10.29
CA PRO A 141 16.64 13.25 10.63
C PRO A 141 17.22 13.17 12.04
N LYS A 142 18.47 13.63 12.21
CA LYS A 142 19.23 13.55 13.48
C LYS A 142 18.58 14.28 14.68
N ARG A 143 17.58 15.13 14.46
CA ARG A 143 16.86 15.80 15.55
C ARG A 143 15.92 14.81 16.22
N ARG A 144 16.24 14.43 17.45
CA ARG A 144 15.44 13.48 18.25
C ARG A 144 14.04 14.03 18.57
N SER A 145 13.06 13.62 17.78
CA SER A 145 11.64 13.67 18.11
C SER A 145 11.05 12.32 17.75
N TRP A 146 10.28 11.70 18.64
CA TRP A 146 9.68 10.39 18.37
C TRP A 146 8.41 10.49 17.53
N TRP A 147 7.76 11.65 17.59
CA TRP A 147 6.51 11.89 16.88
C TRP A 147 6.59 11.67 15.36
N PRO A 148 7.54 12.25 14.61
CA PRO A 148 7.58 12.07 13.16
C PRO A 148 8.01 10.65 12.78
N ASN A 149 8.78 9.95 13.62
CA ASN A 149 9.07 8.53 13.46
C ASN A 149 7.80 7.68 13.57
N MET A 150 6.86 8.01 14.46
CA MET A 150 5.56 7.32 14.52
C MET A 150 4.76 7.53 13.22
N ILE A 151 4.77 8.74 12.67
CA ILE A 151 4.14 9.02 11.37
C ILE A 151 4.84 8.23 10.25
N ALA A 152 6.15 8.08 10.32
CA ALA A 152 6.92 7.30 9.38
C ALA A 152 6.60 5.81 9.43
N LEU A 153 6.58 5.22 10.63
CA LEU A 153 6.17 3.83 10.83
C LEU A 153 4.76 3.57 10.29
N HIS A 154 3.85 4.54 10.38
CA HIS A 154 2.52 4.41 9.81
C HIS A 154 2.54 4.23 8.29
N TYR A 155 3.29 5.05 7.56
CA TYR A 155 3.33 4.93 6.10
C TYR A 155 4.23 3.78 5.62
N LEU A 156 5.23 3.38 6.40
CA LEU A 156 6.03 2.19 6.14
C LEU A 156 5.14 0.94 6.21
N ARG A 157 4.35 0.78 7.28
CA ARG A 157 3.34 -0.29 7.37
C ARG A 157 2.41 -0.27 6.16
N ASP A 158 1.86 0.90 5.83
CA ASP A 158 0.89 1.02 4.73
C ASP A 158 1.54 0.68 3.36
N TYR A 159 2.82 1.01 3.17
CA TYR A 159 3.60 0.61 2.00
C TYR A 159 3.82 -0.90 1.97
N TYR A 160 4.28 -1.52 3.06
CA TYR A 160 4.43 -2.98 3.16
C TYR A 160 3.12 -3.71 2.86
N GLU A 161 1.99 -3.27 3.43
CA GLU A 161 0.68 -3.86 3.14
C GLU A 161 0.31 -3.78 1.65
N ALA A 162 0.81 -2.78 0.91
CA ALA A 162 0.53 -2.58 -0.50
C ALA A 162 1.52 -3.29 -1.45
N THR A 163 2.75 -3.58 -1.00
CA THR A 163 3.84 -4.08 -1.86
C THR A 163 4.41 -5.43 -1.45
N GLY A 164 4.36 -5.79 -0.15
CA GLY A 164 5.10 -6.91 0.40
C GLY A 164 6.62 -6.72 0.40
N ASP A 165 7.11 -5.48 0.45
CA ASP A 165 8.55 -5.17 0.48
C ASP A 165 9.18 -5.57 1.82
N ASP A 166 9.93 -6.68 1.83
CA ASP A 166 10.59 -7.25 3.01
C ASP A 166 11.65 -6.34 3.67
N ARG A 167 12.00 -5.20 3.07
CA ARG A 167 12.88 -4.19 3.70
C ARG A 167 12.20 -3.46 4.86
N VAL A 168 10.87 -3.49 4.93
CA VAL A 168 10.03 -2.84 5.96
C VAL A 168 9.59 -3.85 7.01
#